data_AF-A0A7J4J640-F1
#
_entry.id   AF-A0A7J4J640-F1
#
_cell.length_a   1.000
_cell.length_b   1.000
_cell.length_c   1.000
_cell.angle_alpha   90.00
_cell.angle_beta   90.00
_cell.angle_gamma   90.00
#
_symmetry.space_group_name_H-M   'P 1'
#
loop_
_entity.id
_entity.type
_entity.pdbx_description
1 polymer ?
#
loop_
_entity_poly.entity_id
_entity_poly.type
_entity_poly.pdbx_seq_one_letter_code
_entity_poly.pdbx_strand_id
1 'polypeptide(L)'
;MATLFDIGLLRSFDVVFPFLLVWALVFALLQKTKVIGQSMGINSVIATVAAFTVLLSQTAIDIINFMIPWFVIALIFFVLLILIFQTFGAKEEHVLSALQKDKAIGWVIVGVALVIMIAAFGNVLGQKFTESAFQGTSVNATTNANGVATANFQQNITATLFHPKVLGLMVLFAIAIFAVALLSG
;
A
#
# COMPACT_ATOMS: atom_id res chain seq x y z
N MET A 1 -24.18 4.25 23.60
CA MET A 1 -24.81 2.97 23.18
C MET A 1 -23.68 1.99 22.99
N ALA A 2 -23.76 0.81 23.62
CA ALA A 2 -22.69 -0.18 23.56
C ALA A 2 -22.45 -0.59 22.09
N THR A 3 -21.34 -0.11 21.52
CA THR A 3 -20.79 -0.65 20.28
C THR A 3 -20.35 -2.07 20.60
N LEU A 4 -21.15 -3.05 20.18
CA LEU A 4 -20.84 -4.48 20.29
C LEU A 4 -19.60 -4.88 19.45
N PHE A 5 -19.04 -3.93 18.71
CA PHE A 5 -17.67 -3.87 18.22
C PHE A 5 -16.87 -2.92 19.10
N ASP A 6 -16.51 -3.35 20.30
CA ASP A 6 -15.61 -2.58 21.15
C ASP A 6 -14.23 -2.51 20.49
N ILE A 7 -14.01 -1.41 19.77
CA ILE A 7 -12.79 -1.05 19.04
C ILE A 7 -11.57 -1.10 19.98
N GLY A 8 -11.77 -1.09 21.31
CA GLY A 8 -10.73 -1.31 22.30
C GLY A 8 -9.99 -2.64 22.16
N LEU A 9 -10.69 -3.74 21.85
CA LEU A 9 -10.06 -5.05 21.63
C LEU A 9 -9.24 -5.06 20.33
N LEU A 10 -9.75 -4.45 19.26
CA LEU A 10 -9.03 -4.34 17.98
C LEU A 10 -7.77 -3.47 18.11
N ARG A 11 -7.81 -2.45 18.96
CA ARG A 11 -6.65 -1.59 19.26
C ARG A 11 -5.48 -2.36 19.90
N SER A 12 -5.77 -3.40 20.68
CA SER A 12 -4.72 -4.29 21.20
C SER A 12 -4.03 -5.11 20.10
N PHE A 13 -4.67 -5.30 18.94
CA PHE A 13 -4.08 -6.00 17.80
C PHE A 13 -3.29 -5.10 16.85
N ASP A 14 -3.28 -3.77 17.05
CA ASP A 14 -2.51 -2.81 16.25
C ASP A 14 -0.99 -3.12 16.24
N VAL A 15 -0.50 -3.86 17.24
CA VAL A 15 0.89 -4.32 17.34
C VAL A 15 1.03 -5.78 16.86
N VAL A 16 0.03 -6.61 17.14
CA VAL A 16 0.06 -8.05 16.83
C VAL A 16 -0.02 -8.29 15.32
N PHE A 17 -0.86 -7.56 14.59
CA PHE A 17 -1.01 -7.77 13.15
C PHE A 17 0.24 -7.36 12.35
N PRO A 18 0.86 -6.18 12.59
CA PRO A 18 2.12 -5.85 11.94
C PRO A 18 3.23 -6.85 12.23
N PHE A 19 3.30 -7.33 13.47
CA PHE A 19 4.24 -8.38 13.85
C PHE A 19 4.05 -9.64 13.01
N LEU A 20 2.82 -10.18 12.96
CA LEU A 20 2.53 -11.41 12.22
C LEU A 20 2.76 -11.26 10.72
N LEU A 21 2.39 -10.10 10.15
CA LEU A 21 2.56 -9.83 8.73
C LEU A 21 4.04 -9.76 8.35
N VAL A 22 4.85 -9.01 9.10
CA VAL A 22 6.29 -8.90 8.85
C VAL A 22 6.97 -10.24 9.07
N TRP A 23 6.64 -10.93 10.16
CA TRP A 23 7.17 -12.26 10.44
C TRP A 23 6.89 -13.22 9.29
N ALA A 24 5.63 -13.30 8.83
CA ALA A 24 5.23 -14.20 7.76
C ALA A 24 5.92 -13.85 6.43
N LEU A 25 6.01 -12.56 6.07
CA LEU A 25 6.66 -12.14 4.83
C LEU A 25 8.17 -12.40 4.85
N VAL A 26 8.86 -12.03 5.94
CA VAL A 26 10.31 -12.24 6.06
C VAL A 26 10.62 -13.73 6.10
N PHE A 27 9.82 -14.52 6.82
CA PHE A 27 9.94 -15.97 6.86
C PHE A 27 9.74 -16.59 5.47
N ALA A 28 8.66 -16.22 4.76
CA ALA A 28 8.39 -16.71 3.41
C ALA A 28 9.50 -16.34 2.42
N LEU A 29 10.04 -15.12 2.53
CA LEU A 29 11.14 -14.64 1.69
C LEU A 29 12.43 -15.42 1.98
N LEU A 30 12.76 -15.68 3.25
CA LEU A 30 13.91 -16.50 3.63
C LEU A 30 13.75 -17.96 3.17
N GLN A 31 12.55 -18.54 3.26
CA GLN A 31 12.26 -19.89 2.77
C GLN A 31 12.42 -20.00 1.25
N LYS A 32 11.99 -18.97 0.51
CA LYS A 32 12.08 -18.96 -0.95
C LYS A 32 13.52 -18.72 -1.43
N THR A 33 14.24 -17.80 -0.80
CA THR A 33 15.59 -17.40 -1.23
C THR A 33 16.69 -18.30 -0.67
N LYS A 34 16.42 -19.03 0.43
CA LYS A 34 17.36 -19.96 1.10
C LYS A 34 18.72 -19.36 1.43
N VAL A 35 18.80 -18.03 1.60
CA VAL A 35 20.06 -17.27 1.73
C VAL A 35 20.89 -17.70 2.93
N ILE A 36 20.25 -18.06 4.05
CA ILE A 36 20.92 -18.33 5.33
C ILE A 36 20.98 -19.84 5.64
N GLY A 37 20.21 -20.66 4.91
CA GLY A 37 20.18 -22.10 5.06
C GLY A 37 18.79 -22.70 4.81
N GLN A 38 18.71 -24.03 4.85
CA GLN A 38 17.45 -24.79 4.69
C GLN A 38 16.74 -25.09 6.03
N SER A 39 17.33 -24.73 7.15
CA SER A 39 16.75 -25.00 8.46
C SER A 39 15.58 -24.06 8.74
N MET A 40 14.37 -24.64 8.82
CA MET A 40 13.13 -23.92 9.10
C MET A 40 13.19 -23.12 10.41
N GLY A 41 13.83 -23.67 11.45
CA GLY A 41 13.97 -23.01 12.75
C GLY A 41 14.78 -21.72 12.69
N ILE A 42 15.93 -21.71 12.01
CA ILE A 42 16.77 -20.51 11.90
C ILE A 42 16.02 -19.40 11.14
N ASN A 43 15.37 -19.74 10.02
CA ASN A 43 14.59 -18.77 9.24
C ASN A 43 13.44 -18.16 10.07
N SER A 44 12.79 -18.95 10.93
CA SER A 44 11.74 -18.46 11.83
C SER A 44 12.29 -17.51 12.88
N VAL A 45 13.44 -17.83 13.50
CA VAL A 45 14.05 -16.96 14.52
C VAL A 45 14.46 -15.62 13.92
N ILE A 46 15.07 -15.62 12.73
CA ILE A 46 15.48 -14.38 12.05
C ILE A 46 14.25 -13.54 11.67
N ALA A 47 13.19 -14.17 11.15
CA ALA A 47 11.94 -13.49 10.87
C ALA A 47 11.32 -12.87 12.13
N THR A 48 11.42 -13.55 13.28
CA THR A 48 10.96 -13.03 14.58
C THR A 48 11.76 -11.80 15.01
N VAL A 49 13.09 -11.83 14.90
CA VAL A 49 13.93 -10.67 15.20
C VAL A 49 13.62 -9.49 14.28
N ALA A 50 13.42 -9.74 12.98
CA ALA A 50 13.02 -8.72 12.01
C ALA A 50 11.64 -8.12 12.36
N ALA A 51 10.66 -8.94 12.70
CA ALA A 51 9.34 -8.49 13.11
C ALA A 51 9.40 -7.62 14.38
N PHE A 52 10.16 -8.03 15.40
CA PHE A 52 10.39 -7.19 16.57
C PHE A 52 11.07 -5.88 16.22
N THR A 53 12.06 -5.88 15.31
CA THR A 53 12.74 -4.66 14.86
C THR A 53 11.75 -3.67 14.24
N VAL A 54 10.79 -4.16 13.46
CA VAL A 54 9.73 -3.32 12.87
C VAL A 54 8.82 -2.72 13.93
N LEU A 55 8.52 -3.44 15.02
CA LEU A 55 7.71 -2.93 16.11
C LEU A 55 8.34 -1.74 16.86
N LEU A 56 9.66 -1.55 16.77
CA LEU A 56 10.31 -0.36 17.35
C LEU A 56 10.01 0.93 16.55
N SER A 57 9.54 0.81 15.30
CA SER A 57 9.23 1.94 14.44
C SER A 57 7.73 2.17 14.36
N GLN A 58 7.25 3.23 15.04
CA GLN A 58 5.85 3.66 14.96
C GLN A 58 5.41 3.93 13.51
N THR A 59 6.27 4.55 12.71
CA THR A 59 5.99 4.79 11.28
C THR A 59 5.81 3.48 10.50
N ALA A 60 6.59 2.44 10.80
CA ALA A 60 6.42 1.16 10.13
C ALA A 60 5.12 0.46 10.55
N ILE A 61 4.76 0.53 11.84
CA ILE A 61 3.48 0.06 12.36
C ILE A 61 2.32 0.78 11.64
N ASP A 62 2.36 2.11 11.54
CA ASP A 62 1.33 2.92 10.87
C ASP A 62 1.16 2.51 9.40
N ILE A 63 2.27 2.34 8.66
CA ILE A 63 2.25 1.88 7.26
C ILE A 63 1.57 0.52 7.16
N ILE A 64 1.96 -0.43 8.02
CA ILE A 64 1.42 -1.80 7.96
C ILE A 64 -0.06 -1.82 8.35
N ASN A 65 -0.46 -1.07 9.39
CA ASN A 65 -1.87 -0.95 9.79
C ASN A 65 -2.72 -0.29 8.72
N PHE A 66 -2.17 0.64 7.95
CA PHE A 66 -2.84 1.15 6.76
C PHE A 66 -2.98 0.07 5.67
N MET A 67 -1.95 -0.76 5.45
CA MET A 67 -1.95 -1.80 4.40
C MET A 67 -2.90 -2.97 4.71
N ILE A 68 -3.02 -3.38 5.97
CA ILE A 68 -3.74 -4.61 6.37
C ILE A 68 -5.19 -4.64 5.85
N PRO A 69 -6.04 -3.61 6.06
CA PRO A 69 -7.42 -3.62 5.57
C PRO A 69 -7.51 -3.83 4.05
N TRP A 70 -6.61 -3.18 3.29
CA TRP A 70 -6.58 -3.32 1.82
C TRP A 70 -6.15 -4.72 1.38
N PHE A 71 -5.19 -5.34 2.08
CA PHE A 71 -4.82 -6.73 1.83
C PHE A 71 -5.96 -7.70 2.16
N VAL A 72 -6.70 -7.47 3.25
CA VAL A 72 -7.87 -8.28 3.60
C VAL A 72 -8.95 -8.17 2.52
N ILE A 73 -9.25 -6.96 2.05
CA ILE A 73 -10.20 -6.74 0.96
C ILE A 73 -9.74 -7.44 -0.32
N ALA A 74 -8.46 -7.30 -0.68
CA ALA A 74 -7.89 -7.96 -1.85
C ALA A 74 -7.94 -9.49 -1.73
N LEU A 75 -7.65 -10.04 -0.56
CA LEU A 75 -7.73 -11.48 -0.30
C LEU A 75 -9.17 -11.98 -0.41
N ILE A 76 -10.14 -11.29 0.20
CA ILE A 76 -11.56 -11.62 0.07
C ILE A 76 -11.96 -11.60 -1.41
N PHE A 77 -11.55 -10.57 -2.15
CA PHE A 77 -11.81 -10.48 -3.59
C PHE A 77 -11.22 -11.67 -4.37
N PHE A 78 -9.97 -12.06 -4.11
CA PHE A 78 -9.36 -13.23 -4.76
C PHE A 78 -10.05 -14.54 -4.38
N VAL A 79 -10.44 -14.71 -3.11
CA VAL A 79 -11.19 -15.89 -2.67
C VAL A 79 -12.55 -15.96 -3.37
N LEU A 80 -13.30 -14.85 -3.43
CA LEU A 80 -14.57 -14.80 -4.16
C LEU A 80 -14.39 -15.11 -5.64
N LEU A 81 -13.33 -14.58 -6.27
CA LEU A 81 -12.99 -14.87 -7.66
C LEU A 81 -12.69 -16.36 -7.88
N ILE A 82 -11.94 -17.00 -6.98
CA ILE A 82 -11.70 -18.45 -7.01
C ILE A 82 -13.01 -19.23 -6.84
N LEU A 83 -13.88 -18.84 -5.91
CA LEU A 83 -15.18 -19.48 -5.71
C LEU A 83 -16.05 -19.38 -6.97
N ILE A 84 -16.08 -18.21 -7.62
CA ILE A 84 -16.78 -18.04 -8.90
C ILE A 84 -16.23 -19.03 -9.93
N PHE A 85 -14.91 -19.11 -10.11
CA PHE A 85 -14.32 -20.10 -11.03
C PHE A 85 -14.68 -21.54 -10.66
N GLN A 86 -14.70 -21.88 -9.38
CA GLN A 86 -15.13 -23.20 -8.91
C GLN A 86 -16.60 -23.48 -9.22
N THR A 87 -17.50 -22.49 -9.09
CA THR A 87 -18.92 -22.66 -9.47
C THR A 87 -19.13 -22.93 -10.96
N PHE A 88 -18.23 -22.44 -11.82
CA PHE A 88 -18.21 -22.74 -13.26
C PHE A 88 -17.56 -24.11 -13.58
N GLY A 89 -17.24 -24.93 -12.56
CA GLY A 89 -16.72 -26.28 -12.73
C GLY A 89 -15.20 -26.38 -12.76
N ALA A 90 -14.47 -25.29 -12.45
CA ALA A 90 -13.02 -25.37 -12.32
C ALA A 90 -12.66 -26.14 -11.04
N LYS A 91 -11.93 -27.25 -11.19
CA LYS A 91 -11.32 -27.95 -10.05
C LYS A 91 -10.14 -27.14 -9.50
N GLU A 92 -9.81 -27.35 -8.22
CA GLU A 92 -8.69 -26.69 -7.54
C GLU A 92 -7.36 -26.80 -8.31
N GLU A 93 -7.12 -27.94 -8.96
CA GLU A 93 -5.95 -28.19 -9.81
C GLU A 93 -5.86 -27.22 -11.00
N HIS A 94 -7.01 -26.84 -11.59
CA HIS A 94 -7.04 -25.88 -12.69
C HIS A 94 -6.72 -24.46 -12.21
N VAL A 95 -7.21 -24.08 -11.04
CA VAL A 95 -6.92 -22.78 -10.42
C VAL A 95 -5.42 -22.67 -10.09
N LEU A 96 -4.86 -23.72 -9.48
CA LEU A 96 -3.43 -23.76 -9.14
C LEU A 96 -2.55 -23.73 -10.40
N SER A 97 -2.95 -24.47 -11.44
CA SER A 97 -2.25 -24.47 -12.72
C SER A 97 -2.32 -23.12 -13.44
N ALA A 98 -3.44 -22.40 -13.35
CA ALA A 98 -3.60 -21.06 -13.91
C ALA A 98 -2.71 -20.04 -13.18
N LEU A 99 -2.65 -20.10 -11.85
CA LEU A 99 -1.75 -19.27 -11.04
C LEU A 99 -0.26 -19.49 -11.33
N GLN A 100 0.12 -20.71 -11.73
CA GLN A 100 1.52 -21.06 -12.01
C GLN A 100 1.92 -20.87 -13.48
N LYS A 101 1.03 -21.15 -14.45
CA LYS A 101 1.33 -21.00 -15.88
C LYS A 101 1.10 -19.58 -16.38
N ASP A 102 0.06 -18.91 -15.89
CA ASP A 102 -0.30 -17.60 -16.40
C ASP A 102 0.43 -16.51 -15.63
N LYS A 103 1.54 -16.03 -16.23
CA LYS A 103 2.33 -14.92 -15.69
C LYS A 103 1.47 -13.67 -15.48
N ALA A 104 0.37 -13.48 -16.23
CA ALA A 104 -0.48 -12.32 -16.09
C ALA A 104 -1.14 -12.26 -14.70
N ILE A 105 -1.62 -13.40 -14.19
CA ILE A 105 -2.26 -13.46 -12.86
C ILE A 105 -1.25 -13.13 -11.76
N GLY A 106 -0.04 -13.68 -11.86
CA GLY A 106 1.06 -13.34 -10.94
C GLY A 106 1.40 -11.84 -10.97
N TRP A 107 1.46 -11.25 -12.17
CA TRP A 107 1.69 -9.81 -12.33
C TRP A 107 0.55 -8.94 -11.78
N VAL A 108 -0.71 -9.38 -11.89
CA VAL A 108 -1.84 -8.67 -11.29
C VAL A 108 -1.73 -8.68 -9.76
N ILE A 109 -1.43 -9.83 -9.15
CA ILE A 109 -1.27 -9.93 -7.69
C ILE A 109 -0.11 -9.04 -7.21
N VAL A 110 1.03 -9.09 -7.89
CA VAL A 110 2.19 -8.23 -7.57
C VAL A 110 1.85 -6.75 -7.79
N GLY A 111 1.14 -6.43 -8.87
CA GLY A 111 0.70 -5.06 -9.18
C GLY A 111 -0.23 -4.50 -8.11
N VAL A 112 -1.22 -5.27 -7.67
CA VAL A 112 -2.13 -4.88 -6.57
C VAL A 112 -1.35 -4.67 -5.28
N ALA A 113 -0.45 -5.59 -4.92
CA ALA A 113 0.39 -5.46 -3.73
C ALA A 113 1.28 -4.20 -3.79
N LEU A 114 1.84 -3.89 -4.96
CA LEU A 114 2.68 -2.71 -5.17
C LEU A 114 1.87 -1.41 -5.11
N VAL A 115 0.66 -1.38 -5.67
CA VAL A 115 -0.27 -0.24 -5.54
C VAL A 115 -0.64 0.02 -4.08
N ILE A 116 -0.98 -1.04 -3.33
CA ILE A 116 -1.27 -0.92 -1.89
C ILE A 116 -0.04 -0.37 -1.14
N MET A 117 1.15 -0.85 -1.46
CA MET A 117 2.39 -0.37 -0.85
C MET A 117 2.64 1.11 -1.15
N ILE A 118 2.53 1.55 -2.40
CA ILE A 118 2.70 2.97 -2.76
C ILE A 118 1.64 3.83 -2.07
N ALA A 119 0.39 3.39 -2.04
CA ALA A 119 -0.70 4.11 -1.38
C ALA A 119 -0.43 4.25 0.14
N ALA A 120 0.06 3.20 0.79
CA ALA A 120 0.37 3.22 2.22
C ALA A 120 1.54 4.15 2.55
N PHE A 121 2.63 4.05 1.78
CA PHE A 121 3.78 4.94 1.94
C PHE A 121 3.38 6.40 1.67
N GLY A 122 2.63 6.67 0.60
CA GLY A 122 2.16 8.00 0.26
C GLY A 122 1.23 8.59 1.31
N ASN A 123 0.32 7.79 1.88
CA ASN A 123 -0.60 8.25 2.91
C ASN A 123 0.14 8.52 4.23
N VAL A 124 0.91 7.55 4.75
CA VAL A 124 1.55 7.69 6.06
C VAL A 124 2.73 8.66 6.03
N LEU A 125 3.66 8.48 5.10
CA LEU A 125 4.83 9.37 5.03
C LEU A 125 4.45 10.75 4.50
N GLY A 126 3.56 10.84 3.51
CA GLY A 126 3.10 12.12 2.97
C GLY A 126 2.43 12.98 4.05
N GLN A 127 1.60 12.36 4.90
CA GLN A 127 1.02 13.01 6.08
C GLN A 127 2.11 13.46 7.06
N LYS A 128 3.03 12.59 7.48
CA LYS A 128 4.09 12.93 8.45
C LYS A 128 5.03 14.04 7.94
N PHE A 129 5.39 14.03 6.66
CA PHE A 129 6.23 15.07 6.05
C PHE A 129 5.49 16.40 5.96
N THR A 130 4.19 16.37 5.66
CA THR A 130 3.34 17.57 5.63
C THR A 130 3.23 18.16 7.04
N GLU A 131 2.89 17.36 8.04
CA GLU A 131 2.80 17.80 9.43
C GLU A 131 4.14 18.35 9.96
N SER A 132 5.26 17.70 9.64
CA SER A 132 6.59 18.17 10.00
C SER A 132 6.97 19.47 9.29
N ALA A 133 6.54 19.67 8.05
CA ALA A 133 6.78 20.91 7.29
C ALA A 133 5.97 22.10 7.82
N PHE A 134 4.86 21.85 8.50
CA PHE A 134 4.00 22.88 9.09
C PHE A 134 4.12 23.01 10.62
N GLN A 135 4.97 22.22 11.28
CA GLN A 135 5.25 22.35 12.72
C GLN A 135 5.81 23.74 13.05
N GLY A 136 5.00 24.57 13.71
CA GLY A 136 5.36 25.91 14.16
C GLY A 136 4.61 27.06 13.47
N THR A 137 3.88 26.79 12.38
CA THR A 137 2.99 27.78 11.78
C THR A 137 1.56 27.29 11.96
N SER A 138 0.78 27.97 12.81
CA SER A 138 -0.68 27.86 12.81
C SER A 138 -1.18 28.35 11.46
N VAL A 139 -1.18 27.46 10.48
CA VAL A 139 -1.88 27.69 9.22
C VAL A 139 -3.36 27.68 9.60
N ASN A 140 -3.89 28.87 9.88
CA ASN A 140 -5.31 29.11 9.79
C ASN A 140 -5.70 28.60 8.41
N ALA A 141 -6.41 27.48 8.36
CA ALA A 141 -7.07 27.00 7.18
C ALA A 141 -8.16 28.03 6.84
N THR A 142 -7.77 29.21 6.36
CA THR A 142 -8.64 30.03 5.54
C THR A 142 -9.02 29.12 4.40
N THR A 143 -10.30 28.79 4.35
CA THR A 143 -11.02 27.99 3.35
C THR A 143 -10.96 28.64 1.97
N ASN A 144 -9.77 29.02 1.53
CA ASN A 144 -9.49 29.41 0.17
C ASN A 144 -9.33 28.12 -0.62
N ALA A 145 -10.31 27.85 -1.47
CA ALA A 145 -10.38 26.68 -2.36
C ALA A 145 -9.15 26.51 -3.29
N ASN A 146 -8.21 27.47 -3.29
CA ASN A 146 -7.02 27.51 -4.14
C ASN A 146 -5.69 27.48 -3.35
N GLY A 147 -5.71 27.28 -2.02
CA GLY A 147 -4.51 27.23 -1.19
C GLY A 147 -3.82 25.86 -1.23
N VAL A 148 -2.56 25.80 -1.63
CA VAL A 148 -1.74 24.57 -1.69
C VAL A 148 -0.93 24.28 -0.43
N ALA A 149 -1.01 25.17 0.57
CA ALA A 149 -0.28 25.08 1.83
C ALA A 149 -1.26 24.77 2.97
N THR A 150 -1.80 23.55 3.01
CA THR A 150 -2.70 23.08 4.07
C THR A 150 -2.02 21.98 4.89
N ALA A 151 -2.52 21.69 6.09
CA ALA A 151 -2.02 20.57 6.90
C ALA A 151 -2.36 19.19 6.31
N ASN A 152 -3.24 19.11 5.30
CA ASN A 152 -3.67 17.86 4.70
C ASN A 152 -2.91 17.56 3.40
N PHE A 153 -2.11 16.50 3.40
CA PHE A 153 -1.32 16.07 2.24
C PHE A 153 -2.17 15.82 1.00
N GLN A 154 -3.30 15.10 1.15
CA GLN A 154 -4.20 14.79 0.03
C GLN A 154 -4.78 16.06 -0.61
N GLN A 155 -5.17 17.03 0.23
CA GLN A 155 -5.67 18.33 -0.25
C GLN A 155 -4.57 19.11 -0.98
N ASN A 156 -3.34 19.09 -0.49
CA ASN A 156 -2.21 19.74 -1.14
C ASN A 156 -1.89 19.11 -2.50
N ILE A 157 -1.90 17.77 -2.62
CA ILE A 157 -1.70 17.09 -3.90
C ILE A 157 -2.80 17.45 -4.90
N THR A 158 -4.07 17.35 -4.50
CA THR A 158 -5.19 17.68 -5.40
C THR A 158 -5.16 19.17 -5.77
N ALA A 159 -4.97 20.07 -4.81
CA ALA A 159 -4.88 21.50 -5.07
C ALA A 159 -3.69 21.86 -5.97
N THR A 160 -2.57 21.14 -5.88
CA THR A 160 -1.40 21.35 -6.73
C THR A 160 -1.63 20.83 -8.15
N LEU A 161 -2.17 19.62 -8.31
CA LEU A 161 -2.44 19.04 -9.64
C LEU A 161 -3.50 19.82 -10.42
N PHE A 162 -4.51 20.34 -9.73
CA PHE A 162 -5.56 21.17 -10.33
C PHE A 162 -5.29 22.67 -10.20
N HIS A 163 -4.07 23.07 -9.81
CA HIS A 163 -3.72 24.47 -9.77
C HIS A 163 -3.69 25.05 -11.21
N PRO A 164 -4.31 26.20 -11.51
CA PRO A 164 -4.39 26.75 -12.86
C PRO A 164 -3.03 26.88 -13.57
N LYS A 165 -1.97 27.20 -12.81
CA LYS A 165 -0.59 27.28 -13.33
C LYS A 165 -0.01 25.91 -13.70
N VAL A 166 -0.31 24.86 -12.92
CA VAL A 166 0.20 23.51 -13.15
C VAL A 166 -0.56 22.86 -14.31
N LEU A 167 -1.88 23.05 -14.39
CA LEU A 167 -2.69 22.65 -15.55
C LEU A 167 -2.23 23.34 -16.83
N GLY A 168 -1.97 24.65 -16.79
CA GLY A 168 -1.42 25.38 -17.93
C GLY A 168 -0.07 24.84 -18.40
N LEU A 169 0.81 24.49 -17.46
CA LEU A 169 2.11 23.88 -17.77
C LEU A 169 1.96 22.45 -18.34
N MET A 170 1.06 21.62 -17.80
CA MET A 170 0.75 20.29 -18.35
C MET A 170 0.24 20.36 -19.78
N VAL A 171 -0.68 21.30 -20.07
CA VAL A 171 -1.20 21.52 -21.42
C VAL A 171 -0.09 21.98 -22.36
N LEU A 172 0.78 22.89 -21.92
CA LEU A 172 1.92 23.35 -22.72
C LEU A 172 2.89 22.20 -23.04
N PHE A 173 3.19 21.34 -22.06
CA PHE A 173 3.98 20.13 -22.28
C PHE A 173 3.32 19.16 -23.24
N ALA A 174 2.01 18.93 -23.12
CA ALA A 174 1.28 18.08 -24.06
C ALA A 174 1.38 18.62 -25.49
N ILE A 175 1.16 19.93 -25.68
CA ILE A 175 1.30 20.59 -26.99
C ILE A 175 2.73 20.45 -27.52
N ALA A 176 3.75 20.64 -26.68
CA ALA A 176 5.14 20.48 -27.07
C ALA A 176 5.47 19.03 -27.49
N ILE A 177 4.97 18.04 -26.76
CA ILE A 177 5.13 16.62 -27.10
C ILE A 177 4.48 16.31 -28.45
N PHE A 178 3.25 16.76 -28.68
CA PHE A 178 2.56 16.58 -29.96
C PHE A 178 3.26 17.31 -31.11
N ALA A 179 3.77 18.52 -30.86
CA ALA A 179 4.50 19.29 -31.85
C ALA A 179 5.80 18.58 -32.27
N VAL A 180 6.57 18.06 -31.31
CA VAL A 180 7.79 17.29 -31.59
C VAL A 180 7.44 15.97 -32.29
N ALA A 181 6.41 15.26 -31.83
CA ALA A 181 5.99 14.00 -32.44
C ALA A 181 5.52 14.15 -33.90
N LEU A 182 4.86 15.27 -34.23
CA LEU A 182 4.44 15.59 -35.60
C LEU A 182 5.59 16.13 -36.48
N LEU A 183 6.66 16.65 -35.88
CA LEU A 183 7.84 17.14 -36.61
C LEU A 183 8.90 16.06 -36.82
N SER A 184 8.91 15.01 -35.99
CA SER A 184 9.88 13.90 -36.06
C SER A 184 9.36 12.65 -36.79
N GLY A 185 8.12 12.67 -37.28
CA GLY A 185 7.53 11.65 -38.15
C GLY A 185 7.39 12.17 -39.57
#